data_AF-A0A8T6Y8U2-F1
#
_entry.id   AF-A0A8T6Y8U2-F1
#
_cell.length_a   1.000
_cell.length_b   1.000
_cell.length_c   1.000
_cell.angle_alpha   90.00
_cell.angle_beta   90.00
_cell.angle_gamma   90.00
#
_symmetry.space_group_name_H-M   'P 1'
#
loop_
_entity.id
_entity.type
_entity.pdbx_description
1 polymer ?
#
loop_
_entity_poly.entity_id
_entity_poly.type
_entity_poly.pdbx_seq_one_letter_code
_entity_poly.pdbx_strand_id
1 'polypeptide(L)'
;IAEWGQLHEVVAAFSFGRETILPRMFRRILENLGMGRSQAPVFHYFLDRHIELDRDIHGPAAYQLLTELWAEDLDRWQEAVRAGREAIDARVRLWDAVGQAVGGMESRPHSGTVA
;
A
#
# COMPACT_ATOMS: atom_id res chain seq x y z
N ILE A 1 -3.58 -6.18 13.83
CA ILE A 1 -4.05 -6.98 12.68
C ILE A 1 -3.09 -8.14 12.39
N ALA A 2 -1.81 -7.93 12.05
CA ALA A 2 -0.93 -9.02 11.60
C ALA A 2 -0.77 -10.21 12.60
N GLU A 3 -0.77 -9.94 13.90
CA GLU A 3 -0.59 -10.99 14.93
C GLU A 3 -1.90 -11.60 15.43
N TRP A 4 -3.01 -10.85 15.35
CA TRP A 4 -4.24 -11.16 16.11
C TRP A 4 -5.53 -11.03 15.30
N GLY A 5 -5.45 -10.55 14.05
CA GLY A 5 -6.60 -10.37 13.18
C GLY A 5 -7.06 -11.67 12.56
N GLN A 6 -8.33 -11.72 12.15
CA GLN A 6 -8.84 -12.85 11.38
C GLN A 6 -8.18 -12.92 10.00
N LEU A 7 -8.27 -14.08 9.35
CA LEU A 7 -7.60 -14.31 8.06
C LEU A 7 -7.98 -13.26 7.00
N HIS A 8 -9.27 -12.92 6.87
CA HIS A 8 -9.74 -11.90 5.93
C HIS A 8 -9.25 -10.48 6.27
N GLU A 9 -9.09 -10.16 7.56
CA GLU A 9 -8.52 -8.88 8.00
C GLU A 9 -7.03 -8.79 7.67
N VAL A 10 -6.26 -9.85 7.94
CA VAL A 10 -4.82 -9.90 7.64
C VAL A 10 -4.57 -9.81 6.14
N VAL A 11 -5.33 -10.59 5.35
CA VAL A 11 -5.22 -10.55 3.90
C VAL A 11 -5.64 -9.19 3.35
N ALA A 12 -6.70 -8.56 3.88
CA ALA A 12 -7.10 -7.23 3.42
C ALA A 12 -6.05 -6.17 3.73
N ALA A 13 -5.48 -6.19 4.94
CA ALA A 13 -4.39 -5.29 5.32
C ALA A 13 -3.16 -5.49 4.42
N PHE A 14 -2.82 -6.73 4.06
CA PHE A 14 -1.73 -7.04 3.14
C PHE A 14 -2.04 -6.54 1.71
N SER A 15 -3.16 -6.95 1.12
CA SER A 15 -3.52 -6.64 -0.26
C SER A 15 -3.69 -5.14 -0.50
N PHE A 16 -4.45 -4.45 0.35
CA PHE A 16 -4.70 -3.01 0.20
C PHE A 16 -3.54 -2.16 0.72
N GLY A 17 -2.92 -2.58 1.83
CA GLY A 17 -1.82 -1.84 2.44
C GLY A 17 -0.50 -1.97 1.68
N ARG A 18 -0.30 -3.04 0.91
CA ARG A 18 0.96 -3.35 0.20
C ARG A 18 0.77 -3.54 -1.30
N GLU A 19 0.12 -4.63 -1.72
CA GLU A 19 0.18 -5.08 -3.12
C GLU A 19 -0.44 -4.10 -4.11
N THR A 20 -1.62 -3.57 -3.79
CA THR A 20 -2.35 -2.69 -4.73
C THR A 20 -1.73 -1.29 -4.85
N ILE A 21 -1.03 -0.81 -3.82
CA ILE A 21 -0.51 0.57 -3.75
C ILE A 21 0.94 0.71 -4.22
N LEU A 22 1.76 -0.34 -4.06
CA LEU A 22 3.20 -0.31 -4.37
C LEU A 22 3.50 0.09 -5.82
N PRO A 23 2.88 -0.50 -6.87
CA PRO A 23 3.18 -0.13 -8.25
C PRO A 23 3.00 1.36 -8.55
N ARG A 24 2.00 1.99 -7.94
CA ARG A 24 1.72 3.42 -8.15
C ARG A 24 2.72 4.29 -7.42
N MET A 25 3.05 3.95 -6.17
CA MET A 25 4.04 4.68 -5.39
C MET A 25 5.43 4.60 -6.00
N PHE A 26 5.88 3.41 -6.41
CA PHE A 26 7.20 3.21 -6.99
C PHE A 26 7.37 3.93 -8.32
N ARG A 27 6.34 3.94 -9.18
CA ARG A 27 6.33 4.79 -10.38
C ARG A 27 6.52 6.26 -10.03
N ARG A 28 5.78 6.75 -9.03
CA ARG A 28 5.89 8.14 -8.61
C ARG A 28 7.28 8.46 -8.05
N ILE A 29 7.90 7.55 -7.32
CA ILE A 29 9.28 7.72 -6.84
C ILE A 29 10.23 7.84 -8.02
N LEU A 30 10.17 6.92 -9.00
CA LEU A 30 11.02 6.96 -10.19
C LEU A 30 10.86 8.26 -10.98
N GLU A 31 9.62 8.75 -11.15
CA GLU A 31 9.32 10.02 -11.82
C GLU A 31 9.94 11.24 -11.13
N ASN A 32 10.09 11.21 -9.80
CA ASN A 32 10.54 12.35 -9.00
C ASN A 32 11.95 12.17 -8.41
N LEU A 33 12.63 11.06 -8.70
CA LEU A 33 13.91 10.70 -8.07
C LEU A 33 15.03 11.70 -8.42
N GLY A 34 14.95 12.36 -9.58
CA GLY A 34 15.97 13.31 -10.04
C GLY A 34 17.33 12.68 -10.37
N MET A 35 17.45 11.36 -10.28
CA MET A 35 18.66 10.59 -10.61
C MET A 35 18.35 9.55 -11.69
N GLY A 36 19.20 9.52 -12.71
CA GLY A 36 19.09 8.55 -13.79
C GLY A 36 19.53 7.14 -13.38
N ARG A 37 19.16 6.15 -14.19
CA ARG A 37 19.52 4.73 -13.97
C ARG A 37 21.03 4.48 -13.86
N SER A 38 21.86 5.27 -14.54
CA SER A 38 23.32 5.16 -14.43
C SER A 38 23.86 5.60 -13.05
N GLN A 39 23.16 6.49 -12.36
CA GLN A 39 23.56 7.00 -11.05
C GLN A 39 23.12 6.07 -9.91
N ALA A 40 21.98 5.39 -10.07
CA ALA A 40 21.42 4.48 -9.07
C ALA A 40 20.86 3.18 -9.70
N PRO A 41 21.71 2.36 -10.36
CA PRO A 41 21.24 1.25 -11.20
C PRO A 41 20.49 0.17 -10.42
N VAL A 42 20.98 -0.18 -9.22
CA VAL A 42 20.34 -1.19 -8.35
C VAL A 42 18.98 -0.69 -7.86
N PHE A 43 18.87 0.60 -7.53
CA PHE A 43 17.63 1.18 -7.03
C PHE A 43 16.55 1.23 -8.11
N HIS A 44 16.90 1.68 -9.32
CA HIS A 44 16.01 1.64 -10.48
C HIS A 44 15.55 0.20 -10.77
N TYR A 45 16.48 -0.75 -10.82
CA TYR A 45 16.15 -2.16 -11.03
C TYR A 45 15.17 -2.70 -9.98
N PHE A 46 15.41 -2.41 -8.70
CA PHE A 46 14.54 -2.85 -7.61
C PHE A 46 13.10 -2.35 -7.77
N LEU A 47 12.93 -1.05 -8.06
CA LEU A 47 11.61 -0.45 -8.21
C LEU A 47 10.91 -0.93 -9.48
N ASP A 48 11.61 -0.99 -10.62
CA ASP A 48 11.07 -1.50 -11.88
C ASP A 48 10.55 -2.93 -11.73
N ARG A 49 11.34 -3.82 -11.10
CA ARG A 49 10.94 -5.22 -10.90
C ARG A 49 9.70 -5.36 -10.03
N HIS A 50 9.55 -4.54 -8.99
CA HIS A 50 8.33 -4.55 -8.19
C HIS A 50 7.14 -3.98 -8.97
N ILE A 51 7.32 -2.93 -9.78
CA ILE A 51 6.23 -2.40 -10.62
C ILE A 51 5.75 -3.46 -11.62
N GLU A 52 6.66 -4.23 -12.22
CA GLU A 52 6.34 -5.32 -13.14
C GLU A 52 5.64 -6.50 -12.45
N LEU A 53 6.21 -7.01 -11.35
CA LEU A 53 5.68 -8.16 -10.64
C LEU A 53 4.33 -7.86 -9.96
N ASP A 54 4.22 -6.69 -9.32
CA ASP A 54 3.06 -6.36 -8.51
C ASP A 54 1.86 -5.95 -9.37
N ARG A 55 2.09 -5.38 -10.57
CA ARG A 55 1.00 -4.96 -11.47
C ARG A 55 0.26 -6.15 -12.10
N ASP A 56 1.01 -7.11 -12.62
CA ASP A 56 0.42 -8.13 -13.49
C ASP A 56 0.14 -9.46 -12.76
N ILE A 57 0.81 -9.70 -11.63
CA ILE A 57 0.71 -10.97 -10.89
C ILE A 57 0.15 -10.75 -9.49
N HIS A 58 0.81 -9.95 -8.64
CA HIS A 58 0.43 -9.90 -7.23
C HIS A 58 -0.85 -9.12 -6.97
N GLY A 59 -1.10 -8.01 -7.68
CA GLY A 59 -2.35 -7.27 -7.57
C GLY A 59 -3.61 -8.12 -7.86
N PRO A 60 -3.71 -8.77 -9.03
CA PRO A 60 -4.83 -9.66 -9.35
C PRO A 60 -4.96 -10.84 -8.38
N ALA A 61 -3.86 -11.50 -8.02
CA ALA A 61 -3.88 -12.63 -7.09
C ALA A 61 -4.33 -12.22 -5.68
N ALA A 62 -3.86 -11.06 -5.19
CA ALA A 62 -4.26 -10.48 -3.91
C ALA A 62 -5.75 -10.13 -3.88
N TYR A 63 -6.31 -9.65 -4.99
CA TYR A 63 -7.73 -9.38 -5.13
C TYR A 63 -8.56 -10.67 -5.19
N GLN A 64 -8.12 -11.69 -5.93
CA GLN A 64 -8.77 -13.00 -5.97
C GLN A 64 -8.84 -13.62 -4.57
N LEU A 65 -7.71 -13.66 -3.86
CA LEU A 65 -7.64 -14.17 -2.49
C LEU A 65 -8.59 -13.42 -1.55
N LEU A 66 -8.66 -12.10 -1.67
CA LEU A 66 -9.59 -11.28 -0.90
C LEU A 66 -11.06 -11.68 -1.18
N THR A 67 -11.43 -11.78 -2.46
CA THR A 67 -12.81 -12.10 -2.85
C THR A 67 -13.28 -13.48 -2.43
N GLU A 68 -12.36 -14.46 -2.34
CA GLU A 68 -12.68 -15.80 -1.87
C GLU A 68 -12.96 -15.85 -0.36
N LEU A 69 -12.29 -15.02 0.44
CA LEU A 69 -12.34 -15.10 1.90
C LEU A 69 -13.61 -14.51 2.53
N TRP A 70 -14.28 -13.58 1.83
CA TRP A 70 -15.54 -12.99 2.28
C TRP A 70 -16.75 -13.45 1.47
N ALA A 71 -16.59 -14.37 0.50
CA ALA A 71 -17.64 -14.72 -0.46
C ALA A 71 -18.98 -15.00 0.25
N GLU A 72 -19.92 -14.06 0.09
CA GLU A 72 -21.28 -14.06 0.67
C GLU A 72 -21.42 -13.80 2.19
N ASP A 73 -20.33 -13.48 2.89
CA ASP A 73 -20.33 -13.08 4.31
C ASP A 73 -20.10 -11.57 4.45
N LEU A 74 -21.18 -10.83 4.69
CA LEU A 74 -21.17 -9.37 4.79
C LEU A 74 -20.34 -8.88 5.98
N ASP A 75 -20.34 -9.61 7.09
CA ASP A 75 -19.59 -9.22 8.29
C ASP A 75 -18.08 -9.32 8.01
N ARG A 76 -17.63 -10.43 7.41
CA ARG A 76 -16.23 -10.57 6.98
C ARG A 76 -15.81 -9.51 5.97
N TRP A 77 -16.70 -9.16 5.04
CA TRP A 77 -16.42 -8.08 4.10
C TRP A 77 -16.21 -6.74 4.82
N GLN A 78 -17.07 -6.39 5.78
CA GLN A 78 -16.93 -5.15 6.56
C GLN A 78 -15.63 -5.12 7.38
N GLU A 79 -15.28 -6.24 8.02
CA GLU A 79 -14.03 -6.38 8.78
C GLU A 79 -12.80 -6.26 7.88
N ALA A 80 -12.82 -6.90 6.70
CA ALA A 80 -11.78 -6.79 5.70
C ALA A 80 -11.60 -5.35 5.20
N VAL A 81 -12.70 -4.64 4.89
CA VAL A 81 -12.65 -3.23 4.48
C VAL A 81 -12.07 -2.34 5.58
N ARG A 82 -12.49 -2.55 6.84
CA ARG A 82 -11.94 -1.83 8.00
C ARG A 82 -10.43 -2.05 8.12
N ALA A 83 -9.98 -3.30 8.08
CA ALA A 83 -8.56 -3.64 8.15
C ALA A 83 -7.74 -3.04 6.99
N GLY A 84 -8.29 -3.04 5.77
CA GLY A 84 -7.67 -2.42 4.61
C GLY A 84 -7.51 -0.90 4.77
N ARG A 85 -8.53 -0.21 5.29
CA ARG A 85 -8.47 1.22 5.60
C ARG A 85 -7.42 1.53 6.67
N GLU A 86 -7.41 0.78 7.77
CA GLU A 86 -6.43 0.96 8.84
C GLU A 86 -4.99 0.81 8.33
N ALA A 87 -4.75 -0.14 7.42
CA ALA A 87 -3.44 -0.33 6.80
C ALA A 87 -3.01 0.86 5.94
N ILE A 88 -3.93 1.45 5.16
CA ILE A 88 -3.67 2.65 4.36
C ILE A 88 -3.40 3.85 5.28
N ASP A 89 -4.22 4.05 6.32
CA ASP A 89 -4.07 5.16 7.26
C ASP A 89 -2.74 5.05 8.03
N ALA A 90 -2.31 3.84 8.40
CA ALA A 90 -1.00 3.60 9.00
C ALA A 90 0.15 3.97 8.04
N ARG A 91 0.00 3.67 6.75
CA ARG A 91 0.99 4.03 5.73
C ARG A 91 1.08 5.55 5.54
N VAL A 92 -0.04 6.25 5.52
CA VAL A 92 -0.07 7.72 5.49
C VAL A 92 0.68 8.30 6.70
N ARG A 93 0.34 7.85 7.91
CA ARG A 93 1.02 8.30 9.14
C ARG A 93 2.52 8.06 9.10
N LEU A 94 2.96 6.90 8.60
CA LEU A 94 4.38 6.59 8.44
C LEU A 94 5.07 7.60 7.52
N TRP A 95 4.52 7.85 6.33
CA TRP A 95 5.15 8.76 5.37
C TRP A 95 5.09 10.22 5.79
N ASP A 96 4.03 10.65 6.49
CA ASP A 96 3.96 11.97 7.10
C ASP A 96 5.07 12.14 8.15
N ALA A 97 5.25 11.14 9.03
CA ALA A 97 6.29 11.16 10.05
C ALA A 97 7.71 11.15 9.44
N VAL A 98 7.94 10.36 8.40
CA VAL A 98 9.21 10.36 7.65
C VAL A 98 9.44 11.73 7.03
N GLY A 99 8.43 12.33 6.40
CA GLY A 99 8.50 13.66 5.79
C GLY A 99 8.85 14.76 6.80
N GLN A 100 8.27 14.71 8.01
CA GLN A 100 8.62 15.61 9.11
C GLN A 100 10.06 15.40 9.58
N ALA A 101 10.48 14.14 9.75
CA ALA A 101 11.83 13.82 10.25
C ALA A 101 12.96 14.27 9.30
N VAL A 102 12.70 14.30 7.98
CA VAL A 102 13.66 14.75 6.97
C VAL A 102 13.51 16.22 6.58
N GLY A 103 12.63 16.97 7.24
CA GLY A 103 12.42 18.41 7.02
C GLY A 103 11.67 18.76 5.73
N GLY A 104 10.95 17.79 5.12
CA GLY A 104 10.30 17.94 3.81
C GLY A 104 8.83 18.37 3.84
N MET A 105 8.18 18.47 5.01
CA MET A 105 6.76 18.80 5.10
C MET A 105 6.44 19.70 6.29
N GLU A 106 5.95 20.92 6.01
CA GLU A 106 5.11 21.65 6.97
C GLU A 106 3.78 20.90 7.15
N SER A 107 3.35 20.72 8.40
CA SER A 107 2.17 19.97 8.78
C SER A 107 0.92 20.42 8.02
N ARG A 108 0.38 19.58 7.13
CA ARG A 108 -0.97 19.76 6.59
C ARG A 108 -1.96 18.93 7.40
N PRO A 109 -3.05 19.51 7.91
CA PRO A 109 -4.09 18.73 8.58
C PRO A 109 -4.74 17.81 7.55
N HIS A 110 -4.72 16.51 7.81
CA HIS A 110 -5.59 15.56 7.12
C HIS A 110 -7.02 15.81 7.62
N SER A 111 -7.80 16.58 6.88
CA SER A 111 -9.25 16.60 7.05
C SER A 111 -9.79 15.22 6.65
N GLY A 112 -9.84 14.32 7.62
CA GLY A 112 -10.53 13.05 7.51
C GLY A 112 -12.03 13.27 7.42
N THR A 113 -12.52 13.55 6.20
CA THR A 113 -13.92 13.35 5.85
C THR A 113 -13.94 12.66 4.50
N VAL A 114 -14.08 11.34 4.54
CA VAL A 114 -14.62 10.60 3.40
C VAL A 114 -16.11 10.50 3.70
N ALA A 115 -16.90 11.27 2.94
CA ALA A 115 -18.35 11.14 2.90
C ALA A 115 -18.75 9.83 2.22
#